data_AF-A0A6S6U103-F1
#
_entry.id   AF-A0A6S6U103-F1
#
_cell.length_a   1.000
_cell.length_b   1.000
_cell.length_c   1.000
_cell.angle_alpha   90.00
_cell.angle_beta   90.00
_cell.angle_gamma   90.00
#
_symmetry.space_group_name_H-M   'P 1'
#
loop_
_entity.id
_entity.type
_entity.pdbx_description
1 polymer ?
#
loop_
_entity_poly.entity_id
_entity_poly.type
_entity_poly.pdbx_seq_one_letter_code
_entity_poly.pdbx_strand_id
1 'polypeptide(L)'
;MNEELPEFKSLDQGIDFLMGYLSRFSEDLYEQEFYVNKRWREVRDDVHFQEAILHVFEENGSYLRILDGDIYTGKWEYTLGGLVIQFEGRHELYERVFLNESFFILKKHGDHTSKGRSAKYFFIATESLARRMEWTDLLTIMYDIYKSNTNYMMIVLGFFVLVAIIVLLSIL
;
A
#
# COMPACT_ATOMS: atom_id res chain seq x y z
N MET A 1 -24.00 11.71 1.22
CA MET A 1 -23.90 11.21 -0.16
C MET A 1 -22.86 10.10 -0.12
N ASN A 2 -23.25 8.84 -0.25
CA ASN A 2 -22.28 7.75 -0.38
C ASN A 2 -21.70 7.90 -1.79
N GLU A 3 -20.59 8.61 -1.93
CA GLU A 3 -19.80 8.50 -3.15
C GLU A 3 -19.28 7.06 -3.20
N GLU A 4 -19.87 6.27 -4.08
CA GLU A 4 -19.36 4.96 -4.43
C GLU A 4 -18.03 5.13 -5.17
N LEU A 5 -17.11 4.19 -4.97
CA LEU A 5 -15.83 4.22 -5.65
C LEU A 5 -16.07 4.10 -7.17
N PRO A 6 -15.51 4.98 -8.02
CA PRO A 6 -15.66 4.85 -9.47
C PRO A 6 -15.09 3.52 -9.98
N GLU A 7 -15.65 3.01 -11.08
CA GLU A 7 -15.04 1.89 -11.79
C GLU A 7 -13.76 2.35 -12.51
N PHE A 8 -12.68 1.57 -12.35
CA PHE A 8 -11.39 1.83 -12.98
C PHE A 8 -11.12 0.81 -14.08
N LYS A 9 -10.40 1.24 -15.12
CA LYS A 9 -10.00 0.38 -16.25
C LYS A 9 -8.72 -0.40 -15.98
N SER A 10 -7.96 0.02 -14.96
CA SER A 10 -6.72 -0.62 -14.54
C SER A 10 -6.47 -0.36 -13.06
N LEU A 11 -5.64 -1.20 -12.47
CA LEU A 11 -5.15 -1.07 -11.09
C LEU A 11 -4.40 0.25 -10.90
N ASP A 12 -3.56 0.61 -11.87
CA ASP A 12 -2.80 1.86 -11.85
C ASP A 12 -3.71 3.08 -11.77
N GLN A 13 -4.81 3.10 -12.54
CA GLN A 13 -5.78 4.19 -12.51
C GLN A 13 -6.46 4.31 -11.13
N GLY A 14 -6.81 3.17 -10.52
CA GLY A 14 -7.39 3.14 -9.19
C GLY A 14 -6.43 3.64 -8.11
N ILE A 15 -5.16 3.21 -8.16
CA ILE A 15 -4.11 3.70 -7.25
C ILE A 15 -3.95 5.21 -7.41
N ASP A 16 -3.82 5.71 -8.64
CA ASP A 16 -3.68 7.15 -8.92
C ASP A 16 -4.82 7.97 -8.31
N PHE A 17 -6.06 7.51 -8.46
CA PHE A 17 -7.22 8.16 -7.86
C PHE A 17 -7.15 8.16 -6.33
N LEU A 18 -6.88 7.00 -5.72
CA LEU A 18 -6.88 6.85 -4.26
C LEU A 18 -5.74 7.61 -3.58
N MET A 19 -4.59 7.77 -4.24
CA MET A 19 -3.45 8.49 -3.66
C MET A 19 -3.75 9.97 -3.39
N GLY A 20 -4.71 10.57 -4.09
CA GLY A 20 -5.21 11.91 -3.78
C GLY A 20 -5.83 12.04 -2.38
N TYR A 21 -6.27 10.92 -1.80
CA TYR A 21 -6.94 10.87 -0.49
C TYR A 21 -6.11 10.15 0.58
N LEU A 22 -5.42 9.08 0.19
CA LEU A 22 -4.74 8.16 1.11
C LEU A 22 -3.29 8.53 1.42
N SER A 23 -2.60 9.26 0.56
CA SER A 23 -1.17 9.55 0.70
C SER A 23 -0.77 10.09 2.09
N ARG A 24 -1.62 10.92 2.70
CA ARG A 24 -1.41 11.50 4.04
C ARG A 24 -1.48 10.50 5.20
N PHE A 25 -2.01 9.30 4.97
CA PHE A 25 -2.14 8.23 5.97
C PHE A 25 -1.11 7.11 5.73
N SER A 26 -0.12 7.36 4.88
CA SER A 26 0.93 6.39 4.61
C SER A 26 2.02 6.47 5.68
N GLU A 27 2.44 5.30 6.13
CA GLU A 27 3.63 5.13 6.98
C GLU A 27 4.90 5.23 6.14
N ASP A 28 6.05 5.53 6.74
CA ASP A 28 7.32 5.71 6.06
C ASP A 28 8.13 4.39 5.92
N LEU A 29 9.03 4.32 4.93
CA LEU A 29 9.83 3.10 4.70
C LEU A 29 10.87 2.79 5.79
N TYR A 30 11.21 3.76 6.64
CA TYR A 30 12.08 3.49 7.78
C TYR A 30 11.34 2.81 8.95
N GLU A 31 10.00 2.82 8.94
CA GLU A 31 9.13 2.14 9.91
C GLU A 31 8.95 0.67 9.48
N GLN A 32 10.02 -0.10 9.70
CA GLN A 32 10.15 -1.48 9.22
C GLN A 32 9.08 -2.43 9.76
N GLU A 33 8.50 -2.14 10.93
CA GLU A 33 7.41 -2.90 11.54
C GLU A 33 6.19 -3.05 10.61
N PHE A 34 5.99 -2.11 9.68
CA PHE A 34 4.87 -2.16 8.76
C PHE A 34 5.05 -3.19 7.65
N TYR A 35 6.28 -3.60 7.29
CA TYR A 35 6.52 -4.48 6.14
C TYR A 35 7.48 -5.64 6.35
N VAL A 36 8.34 -5.61 7.36
CA VAL A 36 9.31 -6.67 7.64
C VAL A 36 8.63 -7.88 8.29
N ASN A 37 9.12 -9.08 7.95
CA ASN A 37 8.63 -10.38 8.42
C ASN A 37 7.14 -10.65 8.13
N LYS A 38 6.57 -9.97 7.14
CA LYS A 38 5.19 -10.18 6.65
C LYS A 38 5.22 -10.86 5.28
N ARG A 39 4.17 -11.63 4.99
CA ARG A 39 3.96 -12.24 3.67
C ARG A 39 3.08 -11.33 2.83
N TRP A 40 3.69 -10.82 1.77
CA TRP A 40 3.10 -9.86 0.86
C TRP A 40 2.78 -10.55 -0.45
N ARG A 41 1.51 -10.64 -0.82
CA ARG A 41 1.09 -11.20 -2.10
C ARG A 41 1.02 -10.12 -3.15
N GLU A 42 1.60 -10.40 -4.32
CA GLU A 42 1.55 -9.51 -5.48
C GLU A 42 0.13 -9.42 -6.05
N VAL A 43 -0.29 -8.19 -6.36
CA VAL A 43 -1.61 -7.86 -6.91
C VAL A 43 -1.40 -7.26 -8.30
N ARG A 44 -2.11 -7.81 -9.29
CA ARG A 44 -2.08 -7.35 -10.68
C ARG A 44 -3.50 -7.31 -11.26
N ASP A 45 -3.71 -6.50 -12.28
CA ASP A 45 -4.94 -6.42 -13.07
C ASP A 45 -4.90 -7.25 -14.36
N ASP A 46 -3.85 -8.07 -14.55
CA ASP A 46 -3.73 -8.97 -15.71
C ASP A 46 -4.56 -10.25 -15.51
N VAL A 47 -5.51 -10.47 -16.42
CA VAL A 47 -6.41 -11.63 -16.44
C VAL A 47 -5.66 -12.98 -16.56
N HIS A 48 -4.42 -12.97 -17.07
CA HIS A 48 -3.58 -14.17 -17.18
C HIS A 48 -2.73 -14.42 -15.95
N PHE A 49 -2.74 -13.53 -14.96
CA PHE A 49 -1.96 -13.67 -13.74
C PHE A 49 -2.65 -14.65 -12.77
N GLN A 50 -2.27 -15.92 -12.87
CA GLN A 50 -2.81 -16.99 -12.01
C GLN A 50 -1.85 -17.38 -10.87
N GLU A 51 -0.59 -16.96 -10.96
CA GLU A 51 0.49 -17.33 -10.05
C GLU A 51 0.37 -16.60 -8.70
N ALA A 52 0.52 -17.34 -7.60
CA ALA A 52 0.57 -16.74 -6.27
C ALA A 52 2.02 -16.34 -5.95
N ILE A 53 2.37 -15.10 -6.27
CA ILE A 53 3.71 -14.56 -5.98
C ILE A 53 3.68 -13.91 -4.60
N LEU A 54 4.48 -14.45 -3.67
CA LEU A 54 4.70 -13.87 -2.36
C LEU A 54 6.08 -13.22 -2.26
N HIS A 55 6.14 -12.16 -1.47
CA HIS A 55 7.32 -11.39 -1.15
C HIS A 55 7.45 -11.35 0.37
N VAL A 56 8.65 -11.60 0.88
CA VAL A 56 8.97 -11.48 2.32
C VAL A 56 10.26 -10.68 2.45
N PHE A 57 10.20 -9.62 3.24
CA PHE A 57 11.35 -8.80 3.62
C PHE A 57 11.76 -9.22 5.02
N GLU A 58 12.84 -9.98 5.17
CA GLU A 58 13.29 -10.47 6.47
C GLU A 58 14.15 -9.42 7.18
N GLU A 59 14.08 -9.40 8.52
CA GLU A 59 14.79 -8.42 9.37
C GLU A 59 16.32 -8.39 9.18
N ASN A 60 16.91 -9.52 8.76
CA ASN A 60 18.33 -9.64 8.48
C ASN A 60 18.75 -9.08 7.09
N GLY A 61 17.81 -8.46 6.34
CA GLY A 61 18.03 -7.94 4.98
C GLY A 61 17.89 -8.98 3.87
N SER A 62 17.50 -10.22 4.18
CA SER A 62 17.16 -11.25 3.18
C SER A 62 15.80 -10.96 2.56
N TYR A 63 15.72 -11.07 1.24
CA TYR A 63 14.46 -10.93 0.51
C TYR A 63 14.08 -12.29 -0.07
N LEU A 64 12.88 -12.76 0.22
CA LEU A 64 12.37 -14.01 -0.32
C LEU A 64 11.24 -13.72 -1.29
N ARG A 65 11.34 -14.31 -2.48
CA ARG A 65 10.24 -14.39 -3.44
C ARG A 65 9.79 -15.84 -3.53
N ILE A 66 8.50 -16.09 -3.29
CA ILE A 66 7.93 -17.44 -3.31
C ILE A 66 6.97 -17.51 -4.50
N LEU A 67 7.21 -18.44 -5.41
CA LEU A 67 6.36 -18.71 -6.56
C LEU A 67 5.85 -20.14 -6.46
N ASP A 68 4.55 -20.31 -6.22
CA ASP A 68 3.89 -21.63 -6.12
C ASP A 68 4.61 -22.64 -5.18
N GLY A 69 5.29 -22.12 -4.15
CA GLY A 69 6.02 -22.90 -3.15
C GLY A 69 7.53 -22.95 -3.33
N ASP A 70 8.04 -22.57 -4.51
CA ASP A 70 9.48 -22.45 -4.76
C ASP A 70 10.01 -21.12 -4.21
N ILE A 71 11.09 -21.20 -3.43
CA ILE A 71 11.68 -20.04 -2.76
C ILE A 71 12.93 -19.59 -3.51
N TYR A 72 12.94 -18.31 -3.88
CA TYR A 72 14.07 -17.62 -4.45
C TYR A 72 14.58 -16.56 -3.46
N THR A 73 15.88 -16.50 -3.24
CA THR A 73 16.50 -15.58 -2.29
C THR A 73 17.20 -14.43 -2.99
N GLY A 74 17.01 -13.23 -2.45
CA GLY A 74 17.72 -12.01 -2.78
C GLY A 74 18.06 -11.23 -1.52
N LYS A 75 18.28 -9.93 -1.65
CA LYS A 75 18.50 -9.01 -0.53
C LYS A 75 17.62 -7.79 -0.67
N TRP A 76 17.33 -7.14 0.44
CA TRP A 76 16.71 -5.82 0.46
C TRP A 76 17.40 -4.91 1.48
N GLU A 77 17.32 -3.60 1.24
CA GLU A 77 17.77 -2.59 2.19
C GLU A 77 16.96 -1.30 2.00
N TYR A 78 16.76 -0.55 3.09
CA TYR A 78 16.31 0.83 3.02
C TYR A 78 17.53 1.75 2.88
N THR A 79 17.69 2.38 1.71
CA THR A 79 18.81 3.26 1.40
C THR A 79 18.42 4.26 0.31
N LEU A 80 19.16 5.37 0.19
CA LEU A 80 18.90 6.40 -0.82
C LEU A 80 17.47 6.99 -0.78
N GLY A 81 16.81 6.94 0.39
CA GLY A 81 15.42 7.39 0.56
C GLY A 81 14.37 6.45 -0.02
N GLY A 82 14.74 5.22 -0.39
CA GLY A 82 13.84 4.22 -0.94
C GLY A 82 14.19 2.79 -0.52
N LEU A 83 13.44 1.84 -1.07
CA LEU A 83 13.67 0.41 -0.85
C LEU A 83 14.48 -0.13 -2.03
N VAL A 84 15.69 -0.61 -1.78
CA VAL A 84 16.49 -1.30 -2.79
C VAL A 84 16.27 -2.79 -2.65
N ILE A 85 15.85 -3.43 -3.74
CA ILE A 85 15.70 -4.89 -3.83
C ILE A 85 16.77 -5.41 -4.79
N GLN A 86 17.63 -6.30 -4.30
CA GLN A 86 18.60 -7.05 -5.09
C GLN A 86 18.07 -8.46 -5.35
N PHE A 87 17.77 -8.76 -6.60
CA PHE A 87 17.22 -10.06 -7.00
C PHE A 87 17.69 -10.43 -8.41
N GLU A 88 18.05 -11.69 -8.65
CA GLU A 88 18.52 -12.20 -9.95
C GLU A 88 19.61 -11.33 -10.63
N GLY A 89 20.58 -10.86 -9.83
CA GLY A 89 21.70 -10.06 -10.32
C GLY A 89 21.34 -8.62 -10.70
N ARG A 90 20.13 -8.16 -10.38
CA ARG A 90 19.68 -6.77 -10.59
C ARG A 90 19.48 -6.07 -9.26
N HIS A 91 19.68 -4.75 -9.28
CA HIS A 91 19.34 -3.86 -8.18
C HIS A 91 18.24 -2.91 -8.65
N GLU A 92 17.15 -2.86 -7.90
CA GLU A 92 16.00 -2.03 -8.22
C GLU A 92 15.67 -1.13 -7.04
N LEU A 93 15.72 0.18 -7.25
CA LEU A 93 15.30 1.17 -6.27
C LEU A 93 13.81 1.44 -6.44
N TYR A 94 13.07 1.37 -5.34
CA TYR A 94 11.66 1.65 -5.24
C TYR A 94 11.41 2.83 -4.30
N GLU A 95 10.49 3.70 -4.70
CA GLU A 95 9.95 4.80 -3.92
C GLU A 95 8.61 4.38 -3.32
N ARG A 96 8.34 4.84 -2.10
CA ARG A 96 7.07 4.61 -1.44
C ARG A 96 5.95 5.40 -2.13
N VAL A 97 4.87 4.71 -2.47
CA VAL A 97 3.61 5.33 -2.89
C VAL A 97 2.62 5.30 -1.74
N PHE A 98 2.47 4.15 -1.10
CA PHE A 98 1.62 3.97 0.08
C PHE A 98 2.10 2.78 0.90
N LEU A 99 2.01 2.88 2.22
CA LEU A 99 2.33 1.81 3.15
C LEU A 99 1.40 1.89 4.36
N ASN A 100 0.81 0.76 4.72
CA ASN A 100 0.17 0.53 6.02
C ASN A 100 0.22 -0.97 6.37
N GLU A 101 -0.49 -1.37 7.42
CA GLU A 101 -0.55 -2.76 7.88
C GLU A 101 -1.05 -3.79 6.85
N SER A 102 -1.78 -3.36 5.82
CA SER A 102 -2.45 -4.26 4.86
C SER A 102 -1.97 -4.12 3.42
N PHE A 103 -1.46 -2.95 3.05
CA PHE A 103 -1.11 -2.58 1.68
C PHE A 103 0.29 -1.96 1.65
N PHE A 104 1.09 -2.42 0.70
CA PHE A 104 2.41 -1.88 0.44
C PHE A 104 2.56 -1.64 -1.07
N ILE A 105 2.54 -0.36 -1.44
CA ILE A 105 2.56 0.09 -2.82
C ILE A 105 3.84 0.86 -3.05
N LEU A 106 4.61 0.37 -4.01
CA LEU A 106 5.89 0.92 -4.39
C LEU A 106 5.84 1.35 -5.86
N LYS A 107 6.68 2.32 -6.21
CA LYS A 107 6.93 2.70 -7.59
C LYS A 107 8.42 2.57 -7.85
N LYS A 108 8.81 1.89 -8.92
CA LYS A 108 10.22 1.81 -9.28
C LYS A 108 10.75 3.19 -9.65
N HIS A 109 11.87 3.59 -9.07
CA HIS A 109 12.51 4.88 -9.34
C HIS A 109 12.90 5.01 -10.82
N GLY A 110 12.73 6.21 -11.38
CA GLY A 110 12.94 6.52 -12.79
C GLY A 110 11.66 6.49 -13.65
N ASP A 111 11.79 6.89 -14.92
CA ASP A 111 10.67 6.96 -15.86
C ASP A 111 10.50 5.61 -16.60
N HIS A 112 9.59 4.78 -16.09
CA HIS A 112 9.20 3.49 -16.71
C HIS A 112 7.97 3.63 -17.62
N THR A 113 7.19 4.69 -17.45
CA THR A 113 5.98 5.00 -18.25
C THR A 113 6.32 5.34 -19.70
N SER A 114 7.44 6.01 -19.97
CA SER A 114 7.89 6.31 -21.34
C SER A 114 8.45 5.11 -22.12
N LYS A 115 8.63 3.94 -21.47
CA LYS A 115 9.28 2.75 -22.07
C LYS A 115 8.35 1.57 -22.33
N GLY A 116 7.03 1.78 -22.25
CA GLY A 116 6.04 0.74 -22.59
C GLY A 116 6.02 -0.46 -21.64
N ARG A 117 6.48 -0.31 -20.40
CA ARG A 117 6.29 -1.32 -19.34
C ARG A 117 4.86 -1.27 -18.81
N SER A 118 4.27 -2.44 -18.57
CA SER A 118 2.83 -2.63 -18.40
C SER A 118 2.25 -2.20 -17.05
N ALA A 119 3.03 -2.15 -15.98
CA ALA A 119 2.55 -1.76 -14.65
C ALA A 119 3.42 -0.65 -14.05
N LYS A 120 2.78 0.47 -13.65
CA LYS A 120 3.42 1.63 -13.02
C LYS A 120 3.79 1.34 -11.56
N TYR A 121 2.96 0.54 -10.88
CA TYR A 121 3.10 0.25 -9.46
C TYR A 121 3.46 -1.21 -9.19
N PHE A 122 4.32 -1.42 -8.20
CA PHE A 122 4.49 -2.72 -7.55
C PHE A 122 3.56 -2.75 -6.34
N PHE A 123 2.38 -3.33 -6.55
CA PHE A 123 1.35 -3.43 -5.53
C PHE A 123 1.38 -4.82 -4.91
N ILE A 124 1.69 -4.85 -3.61
CA ILE A 124 1.55 -6.01 -2.76
C ILE A 124 0.59 -5.73 -1.60
N ALA A 125 -0.17 -6.74 -1.19
CA ALA A 125 -1.04 -6.68 -0.02
C ALA A 125 -0.82 -7.92 0.85
N THR A 126 -1.25 -7.88 2.11
CA THR A 126 -1.07 -9.03 3.01
C THR A 126 -1.70 -10.29 2.40
N GLU A 127 -1.01 -11.43 2.52
CA GLU A 127 -1.47 -12.69 1.93
C GLU A 127 -2.89 -13.06 2.39
N SER A 128 -3.23 -12.81 3.66
CA SER A 128 -4.55 -13.07 4.23
C SER A 128 -5.66 -12.32 3.50
N LEU A 129 -5.40 -11.09 3.07
CA LEU A 129 -6.33 -10.21 2.38
C LEU A 129 -6.39 -10.56 0.88
N ALA A 130 -5.25 -10.50 0.20
CA ALA A 130 -5.17 -10.63 -1.26
C ALA A 130 -5.48 -12.05 -1.78
N ARG A 131 -5.45 -13.09 -0.94
CA ARG A 131 -5.74 -14.46 -1.39
C ARG A 131 -7.17 -14.68 -1.88
N ARG A 132 -8.11 -13.83 -1.49
CA ARG A 132 -9.55 -14.02 -1.73
C ARG A 132 -10.21 -12.87 -2.50
N MET A 133 -9.42 -11.93 -2.98
CA MET A 133 -9.91 -10.63 -3.45
C MET A 133 -9.28 -10.30 -4.79
N GLU A 134 -10.10 -9.74 -5.68
CA GLU A 134 -9.61 -9.11 -6.90
C GLU A 134 -9.04 -7.74 -6.58
N TRP A 135 -8.26 -7.19 -7.50
CA TRP A 135 -7.66 -5.86 -7.31
C TRP A 135 -8.73 -4.76 -7.11
N THR A 136 -9.91 -4.88 -7.72
CA THR A 136 -11.05 -3.96 -7.53
C THR A 136 -11.60 -3.99 -6.11
N ASP A 137 -11.70 -5.18 -5.51
CA ASP A 137 -12.13 -5.34 -4.12
C ASP A 137 -11.11 -4.70 -3.18
N LEU A 138 -9.81 -4.90 -3.45
CA LEU A 138 -8.73 -4.30 -2.66
C LEU A 138 -8.76 -2.77 -2.71
N LEU A 139 -9.00 -2.17 -3.88
CA LEU A 139 -9.19 -0.71 -4.01
C LEU A 139 -10.40 -0.21 -3.21
N THR A 140 -11.49 -0.98 -3.21
CA THR A 140 -12.70 -0.67 -2.41
C THR A 140 -12.36 -0.64 -0.93
N ILE A 141 -11.63 -1.63 -0.43
CA ILE A 141 -11.18 -1.68 0.97
C ILE A 141 -10.27 -0.50 1.30
N MET A 142 -9.32 -0.16 0.42
CA MET A 142 -8.47 1.03 0.61
C MET A 142 -9.30 2.31 0.73
N TYR A 143 -10.35 2.46 -0.08
CA TYR A 143 -11.25 3.60 -0.04
C TYR A 143 -12.10 3.64 1.25
N ASP A 144 -12.55 2.48 1.72
CA ASP A 144 -13.30 2.38 2.98
C ASP A 144 -12.44 2.73 4.19
N ILE A 145 -11.14 2.38 4.18
CA ILE A 145 -10.18 2.82 5.20
C ILE A 145 -10.09 4.36 5.23
N TYR A 146 -10.00 5.00 4.06
CA TYR A 146 -10.02 6.46 3.96
C TYR A 146 -11.29 7.06 4.59
N LYS A 147 -12.47 6.53 4.25
CA LYS A 147 -13.75 7.01 4.77
C LYS A 147 -13.83 6.84 6.29
N SER A 148 -13.42 5.67 6.79
CA SER A 148 -13.41 5.36 8.23
C SER A 148 -12.51 6.31 9.01
N ASN A 149 -11.27 6.51 8.55
CA ASN A 149 -10.31 7.41 9.20
C ASN A 149 -10.80 8.86 9.21
N THR A 150 -11.40 9.32 8.10
CA THR A 150 -11.96 10.66 7.99
C THR A 150 -13.18 10.85 8.93
N ASN A 151 -14.07 9.86 8.98
CA ASN A 151 -15.21 9.88 9.90
C ASN A 151 -14.79 9.88 11.37
N TYR A 152 -13.81 9.07 11.73
CA TYR A 152 -13.25 9.06 13.09
C TYR A 152 -12.66 10.43 13.46
N MET A 153 -11.89 11.05 12.56
CA MET A 153 -11.33 12.38 12.77
C MET A 153 -12.43 13.44 12.95
N MET A 154 -13.51 13.37 12.19
CA MET A 154 -14.67 14.26 12.36
C MET A 154 -15.36 14.08 13.71
N ILE A 155 -15.52 12.84 14.18
CA ILE A 155 -16.10 12.54 15.50
C ILE A 155 -15.23 13.13 16.62
N VAL A 156 -13.91 12.91 16.55
CA VAL A 156 -12.96 13.46 17.53
C VAL A 156 -13.00 14.99 17.56
N LEU A 157 -13.00 15.63 16.38
CA LEU A 157 -13.12 17.09 16.28
C LEU A 157 -14.44 17.59 16.90
N GLY A 158 -15.55 16.92 16.58
CA GLY A 158 -16.87 17.25 17.15
C GLY A 158 -16.89 17.14 18.67
N PHE A 159 -16.23 16.13 19.24
CA PHE A 159 -16.06 15.99 20.68
C PHE A 159 -15.27 17.15 21.30
N PHE A 160 -14.14 17.55 20.71
CA PHE A 160 -13.38 18.70 21.20
C PHE A 160 -14.17 20.01 21.12
N VAL A 161 -14.92 20.23 20.04
CA VAL A 161 -15.80 21.40 19.92
C VAL A 161 -16.89 21.39 20.99
N LEU A 162 -17.51 20.23 21.24
CA LEU A 162 -18.53 20.09 22.30
C LEU A 162 -17.95 20.40 23.68
N VAL A 163 -16.78 19.86 24.01
CA VAL A 163 -16.09 20.14 25.28
C VAL A 163 -15.77 21.63 25.41
N ALA A 164 -15.27 22.26 24.35
CA ALA A 164 -14.98 23.70 24.34
C ALA A 164 -16.24 24.55 24.61
N ILE A 165 -17.39 24.17 24.03
CA ILE A 165 -18.68 24.83 24.27
C ILE A 165 -19.11 24.68 25.74
N ILE A 166 -19.01 23.47 26.31
CA ILE A 166 -19.37 23.23 27.72
C ILE A 166 -18.50 24.07 28.67
N VAL A 167 -17.19 24.12 28.43
CA VAL A 167 -16.27 24.94 29.23
C VAL A 167 -16.62 26.43 29.11
N LEU A 168 -16.88 26.93 27.90
CA LEU A 168 -17.27 28.32 27.70
C LEU A 168 -18.57 28.67 28.42
N LEU A 169 -19.57 27.80 28.36
CA LEU A 169 -20.84 27.96 29.08
C LEU A 169 -20.69 27.84 30.60
N SER A 170 -19.67 27.13 31.11
CA SER A 170 -19.42 27.00 32.55
C SER A 170 -18.77 28.23 33.18
N ILE A 171 -18.14 29.08 32.38
CA ILE A 171 -17.47 30.32 32.80
C ILE A 171 -18.43 31.52 32.73
N LEU A 172 -19.47 31.43 31.90
CA LEU A 172 -20.48 32.45 31.68
C LEU A 172 -21.59 32.38 32.74
#